data_AF-A0A8B6D143-F1
#
_entry.id   AF-A0A8B6D143-F1
#
_cell.length_a   1.000
_cell.length_b   1.000
_cell.length_c   1.000
_cell.angle_alpha   90.00
_cell.angle_beta   90.00
_cell.angle_gamma   90.00
#
_symmetry.space_group_name_H-M   'P 1'
#
loop_
_entity.id
_entity.type
_entity.pdbx_description
1 polymer ?
#
loop_
_entity_poly.entity_id
_entity_poly.type
_entity_poly.pdbx_seq_one_letter_code
_entity_poly.pdbx_strand_id
1 'polypeptide(L)'
;MIYTYDKFIILQWIPEIRHHLPGIPIVLVGTKLDIRQDEEQNKSKHVDKNNLPVSFSEGQSLARKIDAVRYMECSAKTQEGLNSVFEVAIMSVLCPSEHKQKHRLCILL
;
A
#
# COMPACT_ATOMS: atom_id res chain seq x y z
N MET A 1 13.22 5.96 -8.61
CA MET A 1 12.37 4.76 -8.40
C MET A 1 11.04 5.04 -7.68
N ILE A 2 10.91 6.10 -6.87
CA ILE A 2 9.66 6.47 -6.18
C ILE A 2 8.48 6.69 -7.16
N TYR A 3 8.71 7.39 -8.28
CA TYR A 3 7.72 7.63 -9.35
C TYR A 3 7.44 6.43 -10.28
N THR A 4 8.19 5.33 -10.12
CA THR A 4 8.05 4.18 -11.01
C THR A 4 7.10 3.15 -10.41
N TYR A 5 7.21 2.89 -9.11
CA TYR A 5 6.39 1.89 -8.43
C TYR A 5 4.98 2.39 -8.11
N ASP A 6 4.80 3.67 -7.73
CA ASP A 6 3.47 4.27 -7.58
C ASP A 6 2.66 4.19 -8.88
N LYS A 7 3.31 4.50 -10.01
CA LYS A 7 2.74 4.46 -11.35
C LYS A 7 2.39 3.03 -11.74
N PHE A 8 3.22 2.05 -11.40
CA PHE A 8 2.91 0.64 -11.67
C PHE A 8 1.72 0.13 -10.84
N ILE A 9 1.65 0.49 -9.56
CA ILE A 9 0.51 0.15 -8.69
C ILE A 9 -0.79 0.74 -9.27
N ILE A 10 -0.78 2.03 -9.61
CA ILE A 10 -1.99 2.73 -10.08
C ILE A 10 -2.41 2.29 -11.48
N LEU A 11 -1.46 2.04 -12.39
CA LEU A 11 -1.78 1.76 -13.80
C LEU A 11 -1.94 0.28 -14.12
N GLN A 12 -1.41 -0.63 -13.31
CA GLN A 12 -1.48 -2.06 -13.58
C GLN A 12 -2.22 -2.81 -12.48
N TRP A 13 -1.67 -2.85 -11.26
CA TRP A 13 -2.22 -3.68 -10.18
C TRP A 13 -3.64 -3.29 -9.78
N ILE A 14 -3.89 -2.00 -9.56
CA ILE A 14 -5.22 -1.56 -9.10
C ILE A 14 -6.31 -1.78 -10.17
N PRO A 15 -6.09 -1.43 -11.45
CA PRO A 15 -7.01 -1.81 -12.53
C PRO A 15 -7.22 -3.31 -12.65
N GLU A 16 -6.14 -4.11 -12.57
CA GLU A 16 -6.21 -5.57 -12.69
C GLU A 16 -7.01 -6.20 -11.54
N ILE A 17 -6.73 -5.82 -10.30
CA ILE A 17 -7.46 -6.30 -9.12
C ILE A 17 -8.93 -5.88 -9.22
N ARG A 18 -9.22 -4.61 -9.58
CA ARG A 18 -10.61 -4.13 -9.67
C ARG A 18 -11.38 -4.75 -10.84
N HIS A 19 -10.68 -5.21 -11.88
CA HIS A 19 -11.29 -5.94 -12.99
C HIS A 19 -11.71 -7.35 -12.59
N HIS A 20 -10.81 -8.09 -11.94
CA HIS A 20 -11.05 -9.49 -11.57
C HIS A 20 -11.81 -9.67 -10.23
N LEU A 21 -11.66 -8.71 -9.30
CA LEU A 21 -12.15 -8.77 -7.93
C LEU A 21 -12.84 -7.44 -7.55
N PRO A 22 -14.01 -7.12 -8.15
CA PRO A 22 -14.71 -5.88 -7.85
C PRO A 22 -15.20 -5.84 -6.40
N GLY A 23 -15.01 -4.70 -5.74
CA GLY A 23 -15.55 -4.44 -4.40
C GLY A 23 -14.79 -5.11 -3.25
N ILE A 24 -13.69 -5.83 -3.51
CA ILE A 24 -12.85 -6.42 -2.47
C ILE A 24 -11.97 -5.35 -1.81
N PRO A 25 -11.85 -5.34 -0.47
CA PRO A 25 -10.98 -4.42 0.25
C PRO A 25 -9.51 -4.62 -0.12
N ILE A 26 -8.80 -3.52 -0.35
CA ILE A 26 -7.38 -3.51 -0.68
C ILE A 26 -6.60 -2.98 0.52
N VAL A 27 -5.56 -3.68 0.94
CA VAL A 27 -4.58 -3.19 1.93
C VAL A 27 -3.26 -2.97 1.21
N LEU A 28 -2.70 -1.76 1.30
CA LEU A 28 -1.40 -1.45 0.72
C LEU A 28 -0.30 -1.72 1.75
N VAL A 29 0.71 -2.51 1.38
CA VAL A 29 1.81 -2.88 2.29
C VAL A 29 3.15 -2.45 1.72
N GLY A 30 3.86 -1.57 2.43
CA GLY A 30 5.27 -1.30 2.20
C GLY A 30 6.14 -2.39 2.83
N THR A 31 7.04 -2.99 2.07
CA THR A 31 7.92 -4.06 2.55
C THR A 31 9.36 -3.56 2.70
N LYS A 32 10.20 -4.35 3.39
CA LYS A 32 11.63 -4.07 3.60
C LYS A 32 11.87 -2.79 4.42
N LEU A 33 11.05 -2.57 5.44
CA LEU A 33 11.17 -1.43 6.36
C LEU A 33 12.59 -1.28 6.95
N ASP A 34 13.26 -2.40 7.20
CA ASP A 34 14.64 -2.47 7.70
C ASP A 34 15.64 -1.72 6.80
N ILE A 35 15.45 -1.77 5.47
CA ILE A 35 16.33 -1.06 4.53
C ILE A 35 16.20 0.46 4.70
N ARG A 36 14.97 0.96 4.88
CA ARG A 36 14.74 2.39 5.10
C ARG A 36 15.34 2.85 6.42
N GLN A 37 15.16 2.07 7.49
CA GLN A 37 15.74 2.36 8.81
C GLN A 37 17.28 2.37 8.75
N ASP A 38 17.88 1.39 8.07
CA ASP A 38 19.33 1.31 7.87
C ASP A 38 19.87 2.52 7.09
N GLU A 39 19.16 2.99 6.05
CA GLU A 39 19.55 4.18 5.29
C GLU A 39 19.41 5.49 6.09
N GLU A 40 18.36 5.61 6.91
CA GLU A 40 18.16 6.77 7.80
C GLU A 40 19.24 6.85 8.89
N GLN A 41 19.75 5.71 9.36
CA GLN A 41 20.84 5.65 10.33
C GLN A 41 22.21 5.90 9.67
N ASN A 42 22.41 5.42 8.44
CA ASN A 42 23.66 5.54 7.70
C ASN A 42 23.70 6.76 6.75
N LYS A 43 23.38 7.96 7.27
CA LYS A 43 23.35 9.24 6.53
C LYS A 43 24.66 9.64 5.82
N SER A 44 25.74 8.87 6.01
CA SER A 44 27.09 9.10 5.45
C SER A 44 27.36 8.36 4.14
N LYS A 45 26.53 7.40 3.73
CA LYS A 45 26.66 6.76 2.42
C LYS A 45 26.01 7.62 1.36
N HIS A 46 26.67 7.76 0.20
CA HIS A 46 26.19 8.50 -0.96
C HIS A 46 24.79 7.98 -1.33
N VAL A 47 23.74 8.65 -0.84
CA VAL A 47 22.37 8.29 -1.18
C VAL A 47 22.22 8.65 -2.64
N ASP A 48 22.18 7.63 -3.48
CA ASP A 48 21.89 7.80 -4.88
C ASP A 48 20.50 8.45 -4.96
N LYS A 49 20.44 9.72 -5.38
CA LYS A 49 19.21 10.54 -5.35
C LYS A 49 18.06 9.89 -6.12
N ASN A 50 18.39 8.92 -6.97
CA ASN A 50 17.45 8.15 -7.78
C ASN A 50 16.81 6.96 -7.04
N ASN A 51 17.34 6.57 -5.87
CA ASN A 51 16.95 5.36 -5.14
C ASN A 51 16.57 5.59 -3.67
N LEU A 52 15.94 6.74 -3.39
CA LEU A 52 15.43 7.06 -2.05
C LEU A 52 14.32 6.07 -1.62
N PRO A 53 14.32 5.60 -0.36
CA PRO A 53 13.24 4.82 0.20
C PRO A 53 11.94 5.62 0.21
N VAL A 54 10.82 4.91 0.03
CA VAL A 54 9.49 5.52 0.15
C VAL A 54 9.24 5.86 1.62
N SER A 55 8.84 7.09 1.90
CA SER A 55 8.45 7.51 3.24
C SER A 55 7.04 7.00 3.60
N PHE A 56 6.76 6.91 4.90
CA PHE A 56 5.44 6.51 5.38
C PHE A 56 4.31 7.42 4.83
N SER A 57 4.57 8.73 4.75
CA SER A 57 3.61 9.72 4.25
C SER A 57 3.26 9.51 2.77
N GLU A 58 4.27 9.18 1.95
CA GLU A 58 4.06 8.88 0.53
C GLU A 58 3.24 7.60 0.34
N GLY A 59 3.56 6.54 1.09
CA GLY A 59 2.79 5.30 1.08
C GLY A 59 1.34 5.49 1.52
N GLN A 60 1.11 6.29 2.57
CA GLN A 60 -0.23 6.63 3.02
C GLN A 60 -1.00 7.47 1.97
N SER A 61 -0.33 8.40 1.30
CA SER A 61 -0.92 9.19 0.21
C SER A 61 -1.32 8.32 -0.97
N LEU A 62 -0.48 7.33 -1.32
CA LEU A 62 -0.79 6.36 -2.36
C LEU A 62 -1.99 5.48 -1.97
N ALA A 63 -2.05 4.98 -0.73
CA ALA A 63 -3.17 4.19 -0.24
C ALA A 63 -4.51 4.94 -0.36
N ARG A 64 -4.53 6.23 -0.01
CA ARG A 64 -5.72 7.09 -0.21
C ARG A 64 -6.07 7.23 -1.69
N LYS A 65 -5.08 7.41 -2.56
CA LYS A 65 -5.27 7.57 -4.01
C LYS A 65 -5.89 6.34 -4.67
N ILE A 66 -5.55 5.15 -4.18
CA ILE A 66 -6.07 3.86 -4.70
C ILE A 66 -7.31 3.36 -3.94
N ASP A 67 -7.81 4.12 -2.97
CA ASP A 67 -8.93 3.74 -2.10
C ASP A 67 -8.68 2.42 -1.35
N ALA A 68 -7.46 2.26 -0.83
CA ALA A 68 -7.12 1.16 0.06
C ALA A 68 -7.66 1.42 1.47
N VAL A 69 -8.02 0.35 2.18
CA VAL A 69 -8.51 0.38 3.56
C VAL A 69 -7.48 0.98 4.51
N ARG A 70 -6.22 0.59 4.33
CA ARG A 70 -5.10 1.06 5.15
C ARG A 70 -3.77 0.90 4.42
N TYR A 71 -2.82 1.75 4.78
CA TYR A 71 -1.40 1.56 4.49
C TYR A 71 -0.70 0.95 5.72
N MET A 72 0.04 -0.13 5.51
CA MET A 72 0.84 -0.81 6.54
C MET A 72 2.28 -0.93 6.04
N GLU A 73 3.23 -1.09 6.95
CA GLU A 73 4.62 -1.38 6.61
C GLU A 73 5.11 -2.56 7.42
N CYS A 74 6.00 -3.35 6.83
CA CYS A 74 6.61 -4.47 7.53
C CYS A 74 8.04 -4.74 7.05
N SER A 75 8.79 -5.47 7.88
CA SER A 75 10.04 -6.12 7.51
C SER A 75 9.94 -7.60 7.79
N ALA A 76 10.12 -8.41 6.74
CA ALA A 76 10.25 -9.85 6.91
C ALA A 76 11.56 -10.23 7.64
N LYS A 77 12.60 -9.39 7.57
CA LYS A 77 13.92 -9.64 8.15
C LYS A 77 13.92 -9.43 9.66
N THR A 78 13.37 -8.32 10.12
CA THR A 78 13.27 -8.01 11.57
C THR A 78 11.98 -8.52 12.19
N GLN A 79 11.08 -9.10 11.38
CA GLN A 79 9.73 -9.52 11.73
C GLN A 79 8.81 -8.38 12.22
N GLU A 80 9.22 -7.14 12.04
CA GLU A 80 8.45 -5.96 12.40
C GLU A 80 7.21 -5.83 11.51
N GLY A 81 6.05 -5.57 12.12
CA GLY A 81 4.80 -5.27 11.42
C GLY A 81 4.08 -6.46 10.75
N LEU A 82 4.68 -7.65 10.70
CA LEU A 82 4.08 -8.81 10.03
C LEU A 82 2.71 -9.20 10.60
N ASN A 83 2.63 -9.42 11.92
CA ASN A 83 1.36 -9.81 12.57
C ASN A 83 0.26 -8.77 12.32
N SER A 84 0.59 -7.48 12.46
CA SER A 84 -0.37 -6.40 12.24
C SER A 84 -0.85 -6.32 10.79
N VAL A 85 0.00 -6.63 9.80
CA VAL A 85 -0.42 -6.69 8.39
C VAL A 85 -1.49 -7.78 8.20
N PHE A 86 -1.27 -8.97 8.76
CA PHE A 86 -2.23 -10.07 8.65
C PHE A 86 -3.52 -9.81 9.42
N GLU A 87 -3.43 -9.26 10.64
CA GLU A 87 -4.60 -8.86 11.42
C GLU A 87 -5.45 -7.83 10.67
N VAL A 88 -4.83 -6.78 10.12
CA VAL A 88 -5.55 -5.76 9.33
C VAL A 88 -6.19 -6.38 8.09
N ALA A 89 -5.53 -7.31 7.40
CA ALA A 89 -6.11 -7.99 6.24
C ALA A 89 -7.36 -8.80 6.62
N ILE A 90 -7.30 -9.55 7.73
CA ILE A 90 -8.44 -10.31 8.26
C ILE A 90 -9.58 -9.36 8.67
N MET A 91 -9.26 -8.32 9.45
CA MET A 91 -10.24 -7.35 9.94
C MET A 91 -10.90 -6.56 8.81
N SER A 92 -10.19 -6.32 7.69
CA SER A 92 -10.74 -5.62 6.52
C SER A 92 -11.93 -6.35 5.90
N VAL A 93 -12.04 -7.66 6.13
CA VAL A 93 -13.15 -8.50 5.66
C VAL A 93 -14.18 -8.74 6.77
N LEU A 94 -13.73 -9.03 7.99
CA LEU A 94 -14.63 -9.34 9.11
C LEU A 94 -15.37 -8.12 9.68
N CYS A 95 -14.74 -6.94 9.63
CA CYS A 95 -15.29 -5.69 10.13
C CYS A 95 -15.16 -4.62 9.03
N PRO A 96 -16.00 -4.69 7.97
CA PRO A 96 -15.96 -3.69 6.93
C PRO A 96 -16.34 -2.33 7.54
N SER A 97 -15.36 -1.43 7.62
CA SER A 97 -15.64 0.00 7.81
C SER A 97 -16.50 0.48 6.64
N GLU A 98 -17.27 1.55 6.82
CA GLU A 98 -18.07 2.19 5.76
C GLU A 98 -17.18 2.80 4.66
N HIS A 99 -16.40 1.99 3.94
CA HIS A 99 -15.84 2.36 2.67
C HIS A 99 -17.01 2.45 1.69
N LYS A 100 -17.25 3.66 1.20
CA LYS A 100 -18.32 3.98 0.24
C LYS A 100 -18.15 3.11 -1.00
N GLN A 101 -18.79 1.94 -1.00
CA GLN A 101 -19.00 1.16 -2.22
C GLN A 101 -19.75 2.08 -3.18
N LYS A 102 -19.05 2.65 -4.16
CA LYS A 102 -19.70 3.34 -5.29
C LYS A 102 -20.40 2.26 -6.09
N HIS A 103 -21.62 1.94 -5.67
CA HIS A 103 -22.52 1.13 -6.48
C HIS A 103 -22.67 1.85 -7.82
N ARG A 104 -22.22 1.21 -8.90
CA ARG A 104 -22.59 1.68 -10.24
C ARG A 104 -24.10 1.52 -10.29
N LEU A 105 -24.82 2.64 -10.29
CA LEU A 105 -26.24 2.64 -10.61
C LEU A 105 -26.36 2.08 -12.02
N CYS A 106 -26.75 0.81 -12.13
CA CYS A 106 -27.21 0.27 -13.40
C CYS A 106 -28.50 1.00 -13.75
N ILE A 107 -28.43 1.94 -14.69
CA ILE A 107 -29.61 2.50 -15.33
C ILE A 107 -30.10 1.41 -16.26
N LEU A 108 -31.25 0.80 -15.94
CA LEU A 108 -32.01 0.00 -16.90
C LEU A 108 -32.58 0.99 -17.92
N LEU A 109 -32.04 0.94 -19.14
CA LEU A 109 -32.61 1.58 -20.33
C LEU A 109 -33.65 0.65 -20.95
#